data_AF-A0A950S1J9-F1
#
_entry.id   AF-A0A950S1J9-F1
#
_cell.length_a   1.000
_cell.length_b   1.000
_cell.length_c   1.000
_cell.angle_alpha   90.00
_cell.angle_beta   90.00
_cell.angle_gamma   90.00
#
_symmetry.space_group_name_H-M   'P 1'
#
loop_
_entity.id
_entity.type
_entity.pdbx_description
1 polymer ?
#
loop_
_entity_poly.entity_id
_entity_poly.type
_entity_poly.pdbx_seq_one_letter_code
_entity_poly.pdbx_strand_id
1 'polypeptide(L)'
;IYKKWSTRTRRPLVNFDTCIKCTQCWLQCPDECFEVTPEGTYEVVYEACIGCSICADVCPVPDCIVMVNELGFANNDNLYGMYASDPDGYRALLTQHGIPLHPELIEKARKTPAVHTQPTAVVGGEE
;
A
#
# COMPACT_ATOMS: atom_id res chain seq x y z
N ILE A 1 -6.05 24.49 8.58
CA ILE A 1 -6.49 23.26 7.90
C ILE A 1 -6.04 22.08 8.75
N TYR A 2 -6.97 21.21 9.15
CA TYR A 2 -6.68 20.01 9.95
C TYR A 2 -5.97 18.97 9.09
N LYS A 3 -4.82 18.47 9.55
CA LYS A 3 -4.04 17.44 8.86
C LYS A 3 -4.50 16.07 9.35
N LYS A 4 -5.27 15.33 8.54
CA LYS A 4 -5.82 14.01 8.93
C LYS A 4 -4.76 13.06 9.48
N TRP A 5 -3.59 13.04 8.86
CA TRP A 5 -2.48 12.18 9.23
C TRP A 5 -1.89 12.42 10.63
N SER A 6 -2.07 13.60 11.22
CA SER A 6 -1.40 13.94 12.49
C SER A 6 -1.94 13.18 13.71
N THR A 7 -3.05 12.45 13.58
CA THR A 7 -3.63 11.64 14.65
C THR A 7 -3.15 10.19 14.66
N ARG A 8 -2.35 9.78 13.69
CA ARG A 8 -1.87 8.40 13.59
C ARG A 8 -0.83 8.08 14.63
N THR A 9 -1.00 6.94 15.30
CA THR A 9 0.06 6.26 16.05
C THR A 9 0.68 5.11 15.24
N ARG A 10 -0.06 4.61 14.24
CA ARG A 10 0.36 3.56 13.31
C ARG A 10 -0.09 3.86 11.89
N ARG A 11 0.63 3.36 10.90
CA ARG A 11 0.27 3.39 9.48
C ARG A 11 0.27 1.99 8.86
N PRO A 12 -0.55 1.71 7.83
CA PRO A 12 -0.49 0.46 7.10
C PRO A 12 0.71 0.44 6.13
N LEU A 13 1.55 -0.59 6.19
CA LEU A 13 2.49 -0.94 5.12
C LEU A 13 1.86 -2.01 4.23
N VAL A 14 1.95 -1.83 2.90
CA VAL A 14 1.35 -2.74 1.92
C VAL A 14 2.42 -3.56 1.22
N ASN A 15 2.45 -4.87 1.43
CA ASN A 15 3.30 -5.77 0.66
C ASN A 15 2.71 -5.99 -0.74
N PHE A 16 3.16 -5.16 -1.69
CA PHE A 16 2.74 -5.20 -3.09
C PHE A 16 3.01 -6.54 -3.79
N ASP A 17 4.06 -7.27 -3.38
CA ASP A 17 4.37 -8.58 -3.97
C ASP A 17 3.32 -9.64 -3.64
N THR A 18 2.63 -9.51 -2.50
CA THR A 18 1.61 -10.48 -2.04
C THR A 18 0.17 -10.02 -2.30
N CYS A 19 -0.01 -8.79 -2.78
CA CYS A 19 -1.33 -8.23 -3.04
C CYS A 19 -2.04 -8.97 -4.17
N ILE A 20 -3.17 -9.61 -3.85
CA ILE A 20 -4.03 -10.30 -4.83
C ILE A 20 -5.07 -9.39 -5.48
N LYS A 21 -4.94 -8.06 -5.36
CA LYS A 21 -5.76 -7.07 -6.07
C LYS A 21 -7.27 -7.22 -5.85
N CYS A 22 -7.68 -7.72 -4.68
CA CYS A 22 -9.08 -8.05 -4.34
C CYS A 22 -9.97 -6.86 -3.95
N THR A 23 -9.42 -5.64 -3.94
CA THR A 23 -10.17 -4.38 -3.77
C THR A 23 -10.75 -4.14 -2.35
N GLN A 24 -10.61 -5.08 -1.41
CA GLN A 24 -11.22 -4.96 -0.08
C GLN A 24 -10.70 -3.77 0.73
N CYS A 25 -9.38 -3.54 0.73
CA CYS A 25 -8.78 -2.40 1.43
C CYS A 25 -9.25 -1.04 0.88
N TRP A 26 -9.48 -0.95 -0.44
CA TRP A 26 -9.99 0.25 -1.10
C TRP A 26 -11.45 0.51 -0.75
N LEU A 27 -12.32 -0.51 -0.86
CA LEU A 27 -13.76 -0.38 -0.59
C LEU A 27 -14.09 -0.13 0.88
N GLN A 28 -13.30 -0.69 1.81
CA GLN A 28 -13.58 -0.63 3.24
C GLN A 28 -12.88 0.54 3.93
N CYS A 29 -12.07 1.33 3.21
CA CYS A 29 -11.38 2.47 3.80
C CYS A 29 -12.37 3.61 4.08
N PRO A 30 -12.59 4.02 5.35
CA PRO A 30 -13.55 5.07 5.68
C PRO A 30 -13.12 6.47 5.23
N ASP A 31 -11.81 6.66 4.99
CA ASP A 31 -11.22 7.92 4.56
C ASP A 31 -10.80 7.91 3.09
N GLU A 32 -11.11 6.84 2.35
CA GLU A 32 -10.79 6.67 0.93
C GLU A 32 -9.31 6.97 0.61
N CYS A 33 -8.39 6.55 1.50
CA CYS A 33 -6.97 6.90 1.39
C CYS A 33 -6.16 5.97 0.48
N PHE A 34 -6.80 5.16 -0.36
CA PHE A 34 -6.14 4.25 -1.27
C PHE A 34 -6.30 4.69 -2.72
N GLU A 35 -5.20 4.65 -3.46
CA GLU A 35 -5.18 4.87 -4.92
C GLU A 35 -4.80 3.58 -5.65
N VAL A 36 -5.33 3.41 -6.86
CA VAL A 36 -5.02 2.25 -7.70
C VAL A 36 -3.70 2.50 -8.41
N THR A 37 -2.74 1.62 -8.25
CA THR A 37 -1.44 1.67 -8.94
C THR A 37 -1.56 1.23 -10.40
N PRO A 38 -0.58 1.52 -11.28
CA PRO A 38 -0.52 0.99 -12.64
C PRO A 38 -0.63 -0.55 -12.74
N GLU A 39 -0.11 -1.32 -11.78
CA GLU A 39 -0.21 -2.79 -11.76
C GLU A 39 -1.55 -3.30 -11.18
N GLY A 40 -2.44 -2.38 -10.81
CA GLY A 40 -3.75 -2.68 -10.23
C GLY A 40 -3.70 -3.12 -8.77
N THR A 41 -2.58 -2.88 -8.08
CA THR A 41 -2.50 -2.93 -6.61
C THR A 41 -2.97 -1.60 -6.00
N TYR A 42 -3.02 -1.52 -4.67
CA TYR A 42 -3.57 -0.36 -3.96
C TYR A 42 -2.50 0.28 -3.08
N GLU A 43 -2.11 1.51 -3.41
CA GLU A 43 -1.17 2.29 -2.61
C GLU A 43 -1.91 3.17 -1.60
N VAL A 44 -1.23 3.53 -0.51
CA VAL A 44 -1.79 4.37 0.54
C VAL A 44 -1.32 5.80 0.36
N VAL A 45 -2.26 6.74 0.28
CA VAL A 45 -2.02 8.18 0.36
C VAL A 45 -1.93 8.55 1.85
N TYR A 46 -0.70 8.63 2.37
CA TYR A 46 -0.50 8.84 3.80
C TYR A 46 -0.89 10.25 4.27
N GLU A 47 -1.07 11.23 3.40
CA GLU A 47 -1.67 12.51 3.81
C GLU A 47 -3.14 12.36 4.26
N ALA A 48 -3.86 11.40 3.67
CA ALA A 48 -5.28 11.16 3.93
C ALA A 48 -5.52 10.08 4.99
N CYS A 49 -4.60 9.12 5.15
CA CYS A 49 -4.76 8.00 6.07
C CYS A 49 -4.89 8.45 7.54
N ILE A 50 -5.84 7.90 8.28
CA ILE A 50 -6.00 8.19 9.73
C ILE A 50 -5.51 7.06 10.63
N GLY A 51 -4.98 5.96 10.07
CA GLY A 51 -4.40 4.86 10.84
C GLY A 51 -5.41 3.97 11.58
N CYS A 52 -6.63 3.83 11.05
CA CYS A 52 -7.74 3.10 11.69
C CYS A 52 -7.68 1.55 11.62
N SER A 53 -6.64 0.98 10.98
CA SER A 53 -6.40 -0.46 10.79
C SER A 53 -7.43 -1.31 10.04
N ILE A 54 -8.58 -0.77 9.64
CA ILE A 54 -9.62 -1.52 8.91
C ILE A 54 -9.05 -2.24 7.66
N CYS A 55 -8.18 -1.59 6.90
CA CYS A 55 -7.57 -2.18 5.72
C CYS A 55 -6.72 -3.43 6.02
N ALA A 56 -6.05 -3.48 7.18
CA ALA A 56 -5.31 -4.65 7.62
C ALA A 56 -6.27 -5.77 8.03
N ASP A 57 -7.34 -5.44 8.76
CA ASP A 57 -8.31 -6.42 9.28
C ASP A 57 -9.12 -7.10 8.16
N VAL A 58 -9.43 -6.37 7.08
CA VAL A 58 -10.22 -6.91 5.95
C VAL A 58 -9.36 -7.59 4.87
N CYS A 59 -8.03 -7.46 4.93
CA CYS A 59 -7.17 -8.02 3.91
C CYS A 59 -7.15 -9.56 4.02
N PRO A 60 -7.55 -10.31 2.97
CA PRO A 60 -7.62 -11.76 3.04
C PRO A 60 -6.26 -12.45 2.90
N VAL A 61 -5.19 -11.69 2.65
CA VAL A 61 -3.83 -12.20 2.48
C VAL A 61 -3.04 -11.94 3.77
N PRO A 62 -2.50 -12.99 4.42
CA PRO A 62 -1.66 -12.82 5.60
C PRO A 62 -0.49 -11.88 5.33
N ASP A 63 -0.26 -10.96 6.26
CA ASP A 63 0.84 -9.98 6.24
C ASP A 63 0.92 -9.10 4.97
N CYS A 64 -0.14 -9.06 4.15
CA CYS A 64 -0.17 -8.19 2.98
C CYS A 64 -0.35 -6.72 3.37
N ILE A 65 -1.14 -6.44 4.41
CA ILE A 65 -1.27 -5.10 4.98
C ILE A 65 -1.00 -5.22 6.48
N VAL A 66 0.10 -4.61 6.94
CA VAL A 66 0.51 -4.67 8.35
C VAL A 66 0.59 -3.27 8.91
N MET A 67 -0.07 -3.04 10.04
CA MET A 67 0.05 -1.78 10.76
C MET A 67 1.42 -1.68 11.41
N VAL A 68 2.14 -0.58 11.23
CA VAL A 68 3.48 -0.35 11.80
C VAL A 68 3.55 0.99 12.51
N ASN A 69 4.54 1.17 13.39
CA ASN A 69 4.67 2.39 14.19
C ASN A 69 4.93 3.61 13.28
N GLU A 70 4.10 4.64 13.42
CA GLU A 70 4.20 5.89 12.65
C GLU A 70 5.58 6.57 12.81
N LEU A 71 6.18 6.47 14.00
CA LEU A 71 7.48 7.10 14.31
C LEU A 71 8.65 6.48 13.54
N GLY A 72 8.45 5.35 12.85
CA GLY A 72 9.45 4.75 11.97
C GLY A 72 9.64 5.48 10.64
N PHE A 73 8.86 6.54 10.36
CA PHE A 73 8.80 7.20 9.07
C PHE A 73 9.02 8.71 9.20
N ALA A 74 9.80 9.28 8.29
CA ALA A 74 10.14 10.70 8.31
C ALA A 74 9.07 11.60 7.63
N ASN A 75 8.31 11.05 6.68
CA ASN A 75 7.34 11.79 5.86
C ASN A 75 6.11 10.92 5.50
N ASN A 76 5.23 11.48 4.65
CA ASN A 76 3.99 10.86 4.19
C ASN A 76 4.05 10.50 2.69
N ASP A 77 5.25 10.44 2.11
CA ASP A 77 5.40 10.11 0.70
C ASP A 77 4.76 8.73 0.42
N ASN A 78 4.19 8.58 -0.78
CA ASN A 78 3.69 7.27 -1.19
C ASN A 78 4.87 6.27 -1.21
N LEU A 79 4.59 5.04 -0.78
CA LEU A 79 5.61 4.00 -0.72
C LEU A 79 5.61 3.11 -1.96
N TYR A 80 4.59 3.21 -2.81
CA TYR A 80 4.56 2.50 -4.07
C TYR A 80 5.64 3.03 -5.03
N GLY A 81 5.95 4.34 -5.05
CA GLY A 81 7.05 4.87 -5.84
C GLY A 81 8.42 4.26 -5.47
N MET A 82 8.65 3.99 -4.19
CA MET A 82 9.83 3.25 -3.72
C MET A 82 9.80 1.81 -4.24
N TYR A 83 8.67 1.10 -4.11
CA TYR A 83 8.53 -0.27 -4.62
C TYR A 83 8.72 -0.36 -6.14
N ALA A 84 8.16 0.57 -6.90
CA ALA A 84 8.22 0.59 -8.36
C ALA A 84 9.66 0.86 -8.87
N SER A 85 10.43 1.69 -8.15
CA SER A 85 11.81 2.03 -8.51
C SER A 85 12.84 1.03 -7.98
N ASP A 86 12.64 0.52 -6.76
CA ASP A 86 13.52 -0.43 -6.07
C ASP A 86 12.71 -1.46 -5.25
N PRO A 87 12.22 -2.54 -5.89
CA PRO A 87 11.47 -3.59 -5.19
C PRO A 87 12.27 -4.26 -4.07
N ASP A 88 13.59 -4.41 -4.22
CA ASP A 88 14.43 -5.08 -3.24
C ASP A 88 14.65 -4.19 -2.01
N GLY A 89 14.87 -2.89 -2.21
CA GLY A 89 14.86 -1.90 -1.13
C GLY A 89 13.52 -1.88 -0.39
N TYR A 90 12.39 -1.98 -1.11
CA TYR A 90 11.08 -2.04 -0.47
C TYR A 90 10.89 -3.31 0.38
N ARG A 91 11.32 -4.48 -0.13
CA ARG A 91 11.32 -5.73 0.64
C ARG A 91 12.20 -5.65 1.89
N ALA A 92 13.33 -4.97 1.81
CA ALA A 92 14.19 -4.72 2.97
C ALA A 92 13.47 -3.84 4.02
N LEU A 93 12.75 -2.80 3.58
CA LEU A 93 11.91 -1.96 4.46
C LEU A 93 10.83 -2.81 5.17
N LEU A 94 10.12 -3.66 4.43
CA LEU A 94 9.13 -4.58 5.02
C LEU A 94 9.75 -5.45 6.12
N THR A 95 10.91 -6.04 5.83
CA THR A 95 11.65 -6.89 6.77
C THR A 95 12.11 -6.11 8.00
N GLN A 96 12.59 -4.88 7.84
CA GLN A 96 12.99 -3.99 8.95
C GLN A 96 11.82 -3.73 9.92
N HIS A 97 10.59 -3.68 9.40
CA HIS A 97 9.39 -3.53 10.19
C HIS A 97 8.76 -4.86 10.65
N GLY A 98 9.47 -5.98 10.48
CA GLY A 98 9.05 -7.30 10.95
C GLY A 98 7.99 -7.98 10.08
N ILE A 99 7.82 -7.53 8.84
CA ILE A 99 6.88 -8.12 7.88
C ILE A 99 7.63 -9.18 7.08
N PRO A 100 7.31 -10.48 7.23
CA PRO A 100 7.98 -11.54 6.50
C PRO A 100 7.62 -11.51 5.00
N LEU A 101 8.55 -11.97 4.17
CA LEU A 101 8.27 -12.27 2.78
C LEU A 101 7.77 -13.71 2.68
N HIS A 102 6.64 -13.90 1.98
CA HIS A 102 5.97 -15.18 1.79
C HIS A 102 6.04 -15.60 0.31
N PRO A 103 7.09 -16.31 -0.15
CA PRO A 103 7.30 -16.61 -1.57
C PRO A 103 6.11 -17.31 -2.25
N GLU A 104 5.41 -18.16 -1.52
CA GLU A 104 4.22 -18.87 -1.98
C GLU A 104 3.03 -17.93 -2.23
N LEU A 105 2.88 -16.87 -1.44
CA LEU A 105 1.85 -15.85 -1.63
C LEU A 105 2.19 -14.92 -2.80
N ILE A 106 3.48 -14.65 -3.03
CA ILE A 106 3.95 -13.86 -4.17
C ILE A 106 3.59 -14.54 -5.50
N GLU A 107 3.82 -15.85 -5.59
CA GLU A 107 3.49 -16.61 -6.79
C GLU A 107 1.97 -16.65 -7.06
N LYS A 108 1.15 -16.67 -5.99
CA LYS A 108 -0.32 -16.55 -6.11
C LYS A 108 -0.74 -15.16 -6.58
N ALA A 109 -0.16 -14.10 -6.02
CA ALA A 109 -0.45 -12.71 -6.37
C ALA A 109 -0.13 -12.42 -7.85
N ARG A 110 1.00 -12.90 -8.35
CA ARG A 110 1.41 -12.78 -9.77
C ARG A 110 0.38 -13.34 -10.75
N LYS A 111 -0.36 -14.37 -10.36
CA LYS A 111 -1.41 -15.01 -11.18
C LYS A 111 -2.76 -14.31 -11.08
N THR A 112 -2.93 -13.36 -10.16
CA THR A 112 -4.21 -12.70 -9.94
C THR A 112 -4.33 -11.47 -10.83
N PRO A 113 -5.33 -11.42 -11.74
CA PRO A 113 -5.52 -10.28 -12.63
C PRO A 113 -5.95 -9.05 -11.83
N ALA A 114 -5.56 -7.87 -12.33
CA ALA A 114 -6.07 -6.61 -11.79
C ALA A 114 -7.56 -6.46 -12.11
N VAL A 115 -8.35 -6.11 -11.10
CA VAL A 115 -9.78 -5.76 -11.28
C VAL A 115 -9.92 -4.30 -11.74
N HIS A 116 -9.03 -3.44 -11.25
CA HIS A 116 -8.94 -2.03 -11.61
C HIS A 116 -7.51 -1.72 -12.05
N THR A 117 -7.35 -0.92 -13.10
CA THR A 117 -6.05 -0.41 -13.56
C THR A 117 -6.22 1.06 -13.88
N GLN A 118 -5.28 1.91 -13.45
CA GLN A 118 -5.20 3.25 -14.02
C GLN A 118 -4.79 3.13 -15.50
N PRO A 119 -5.31 3.99 -16.39
CA PRO A 119 -4.69 4.18 -17.69
C PRO A 119 -3.23 4.57 -17.44
N THR A 120 -2.27 3.89 -18.09
CA THR A 120 -0.88 4.35 -18.07
C THR A 120 -0.88 5.80 -18.51
N ALA A 121 -0.43 6.73 -17.64
CA ALA A 121 -0.31 8.13 -18.00
C ALA A 121 0.51 8.20 -19.29
N VAL A 122 -0.13 8.57 -20.39
CA VAL A 122 0.59 9.12 -21.53
C VAL A 122 1.32 10.34 -20.97
N VAL A 123 2.65 10.31 -21.02
CA VAL A 123 3.48 11.48 -20.76
C VAL A 123 3.11 12.57 -21.78
N GLY A 124 2.08 13.34 -21.44
CA GLY A 124 1.63 14.54 -22.14
C GLY A 124 2.05 15.74 -21.31
N GLY A 125 2.75 16.66 -21.97
CA GLY A 125 3.48 17.76 -21.36
C GLY A 125 2.63 18.75 -20.55
N GLU A 126 3.37 19.53 -19.78
CA GLU A 126 2.94 20.71 -19.04
C GLU A 126 2.21 21.71 -19.95
N GLU A 127 1.08 22.24 -19.48
CA GLU A 127 0.51 23.53 -19.90
C GLU A 127 0.36 24.43 -18.67
#